data_AF-A0A2J7Q2D2-F1
#
_entry.id   AF-A0A2J7Q2D2-F1
#
_cell.length_a   1.000
_cell.length_b   1.000
_cell.length_c   1.000
_cell.angle_alpha   90.00
_cell.angle_beta   90.00
_cell.angle_gamma   90.00
#
_symmetry.space_group_name_H-M   'P 1'
#
loop_
_entity.id
_entity.type
_entity.pdbx_description
1 polymer ?
#
loop_
_entity_poly.entity_id
_entity_poly.type
_entity_poly.pdbx_seq_one_letter_code
_entity_poly.pdbx_strand_id
1 'polypeptide(L)'
;MNDAGYYLSSFFRINWQIRIMSKKPVKPMAMKKTARQRKAANGYKLPDPIPVGEIVRDVTKKEWQIGPSIGIGGFGEIYAASDVSHSPRKKAALPYVIKIEPHGNGPLFVEMHFYMKVAKPDQIEEWKKQKKLKSLGMPRYLGSGSHECNGLKYRFVVMDRYGKDLWSLFLQNKRVFMLPAVLRVGLQIIDVLEYIHSKMYVHADIKGGNLLLGFQKGTENQVYLVDFGLASHYSQKEYKPDPKKAHNGTIEYTSRDAHVGVPTRRGDLEILAYNMLQWLTSKLPWENNLSDPLYVHQQKSKYMDNIPELMKKCFPKTTPPAVLVKYFQYVASLRHDADPDYEYCQKLLKKGLKDLNCSVGGNLDLSAKAPVTRSSPTKANNKIPSSDDKATASDTEPHNKKKVVASGTGNLNRTKQLRDHFSGSSSSDESDYDKDNADNYSKKAKLCNTNKKTKTNPVPSWRDCPTAIASNVNRAGEYKRINHDNENQRVKKQKKKTDA
;
A
#
# COMPACT_ATOMS: atom_id res chain seq x y z
N MET A 1 -11.89 -79.09 -65.00
CA MET A 1 -12.15 -80.34 -64.26
C MET A 1 -10.94 -80.56 -63.37
N ASN A 2 -11.03 -80.15 -62.11
CA ASN A 2 -11.34 -81.01 -60.95
C ASN A 2 -10.02 -81.35 -60.25
N ASP A 3 -9.86 -81.35 -58.93
CA ASP A 3 -10.73 -80.96 -57.83
C ASP A 3 -9.88 -80.88 -56.55
N ALA A 4 -10.48 -80.22 -55.56
CA ALA A 4 -10.32 -80.26 -54.11
C ALA A 4 -9.28 -81.14 -53.39
N GLY A 5 -8.81 -80.60 -52.24
CA GLY A 5 -9.22 -81.21 -50.96
C GLY A 5 -8.16 -81.51 -49.89
N TYR A 6 -8.10 -80.61 -48.89
CA TYR A 6 -8.13 -80.88 -47.43
C TYR A 6 -6.93 -81.42 -46.59
N TYR A 7 -6.65 -80.60 -45.54
CA TYR A 7 -6.42 -80.88 -44.10
C TYR A 7 -5.05 -81.27 -43.46
N LEU A 8 -4.60 -80.32 -42.61
CA LEU A 8 -4.11 -80.39 -41.20
C LEU A 8 -2.80 -81.09 -40.75
N SER A 9 -1.90 -80.23 -40.26
CA SER A 9 -1.12 -80.27 -39.00
C SER A 9 0.03 -81.31 -38.92
N SER A 10 1.22 -81.03 -38.41
CA SER A 10 1.63 -80.08 -37.39
C SER A 10 3.16 -80.01 -37.27
N PHE A 11 3.62 -78.84 -36.83
CA PHE A 11 4.82 -78.56 -36.00
C PHE A 11 6.25 -78.47 -36.57
N PHE A 12 6.87 -77.36 -36.14
CA PHE A 12 8.27 -76.94 -36.06
C PHE A 12 9.06 -76.65 -37.36
N ARG A 13 9.02 -75.37 -37.76
CA ARG A 13 10.02 -74.74 -38.64
C ARG A 13 11.05 -73.97 -37.81
N ILE A 14 12.28 -74.49 -37.82
CA ILE A 14 13.50 -73.70 -37.75
C ILE A 14 14.01 -73.65 -39.20
N ASN A 15 14.31 -72.47 -39.72
CA ASN A 15 15.50 -72.34 -40.54
C ASN A 15 15.97 -70.90 -40.70
N TRP A 16 17.29 -70.83 -40.73
CA TRP A 16 18.16 -69.71 -40.46
C TRP A 16 18.77 -69.28 -41.80
N GLN A 17 18.69 -67.99 -42.14
CA GLN A 17 19.54 -67.40 -43.17
C GLN A 17 19.95 -65.99 -42.76
N ILE A 18 21.27 -65.80 -42.69
CA ILE A 18 21.99 -64.56 -42.47
C ILE A 18 21.87 -63.68 -43.74
N ARG A 19 21.73 -62.36 -43.60
CA ARG A 19 22.73 -61.33 -44.03
C ARG A 19 22.18 -59.88 -44.02
N ILE A 20 22.75 -59.10 -43.11
CA ILE A 20 22.99 -57.62 -43.08
C ILE A 20 21.78 -56.68 -43.34
N MET A 21 21.26 -56.06 -42.28
CA MET A 21 20.60 -54.73 -42.34
C MET A 21 20.70 -53.94 -41.02
N SER A 22 21.19 -52.70 -41.15
CA SER A 22 20.82 -51.46 -40.44
C SER A 22 20.88 -51.38 -38.89
N LYS A 23 21.88 -50.65 -38.38
CA LYS A 23 21.85 -50.03 -37.04
C LYS A 23 20.78 -48.92 -37.03
N LYS A 24 19.65 -49.15 -36.35
CA LYS A 24 18.70 -48.07 -36.04
C LYS A 24 19.35 -47.10 -35.03
N PRO A 25 19.26 -45.77 -35.23
CA PRO A 25 19.78 -44.82 -34.27
C PRO A 25 18.92 -44.83 -33.00
N VAL A 26 19.58 -44.89 -31.84
CA VAL A 26 18.96 -44.68 -30.53
C VAL A 26 18.41 -43.26 -30.50
N LYS A 27 17.09 -43.12 -30.31
CA LYS A 27 16.46 -41.81 -30.12
C LYS A 27 17.08 -41.14 -28.89
N PRO A 28 17.57 -39.90 -28.98
CA PRO A 28 18.01 -39.19 -27.78
C PRO A 28 16.82 -39.02 -26.84
N MET A 29 17.02 -39.37 -25.57
CA MET A 29 16.10 -39.02 -24.49
C MET A 29 15.78 -37.53 -24.60
N ALA A 30 14.51 -37.20 -24.73
CA ALA A 30 14.05 -35.83 -24.77
C ALA A 30 14.55 -35.13 -23.49
N MET A 31 15.49 -34.19 -23.64
CA MET A 31 15.80 -33.24 -22.58
C MET A 31 14.48 -32.58 -22.17
N LYS A 32 14.10 -32.71 -20.89
CA LYS A 32 13.01 -31.91 -20.32
C LYS A 32 13.27 -30.47 -20.74
N LYS A 33 12.39 -29.89 -21.56
CA LYS A 33 12.43 -28.48 -21.90
C LYS A 33 12.58 -27.72 -20.57
N THR A 34 13.71 -27.07 -20.35
CA THR A 34 13.91 -26.20 -19.19
C THR A 34 12.74 -25.22 -19.19
N ALA A 35 11.88 -25.30 -18.17
CA ALA A 35 10.76 -24.39 -18.02
C ALA A 35 11.29 -22.95 -18.16
N ARG A 36 10.63 -22.13 -18.99
CA ARG A 36 10.99 -20.71 -19.11
C ARG A 36 11.00 -20.11 -17.70
N GLN A 37 12.17 -19.62 -17.27
CA GLN A 37 12.33 -19.00 -15.95
C GLN A 37 11.32 -17.86 -15.78
N ARG A 38 10.51 -17.94 -14.73
CA ARG A 38 9.50 -16.93 -14.38
C ARG A 38 10.20 -15.61 -14.06
N LYS A 39 9.72 -14.51 -14.62
CA LYS A 39 10.24 -13.16 -14.34
C LYS A 39 9.11 -12.26 -13.84
N ALA A 40 9.38 -11.51 -12.78
CA ALA A 40 8.53 -10.42 -12.33
C ALA A 40 8.60 -9.23 -13.30
N ALA A 41 7.69 -8.26 -13.15
CA ALA A 41 7.62 -7.08 -14.00
C ALA A 41 8.92 -6.24 -13.98
N ASN A 42 9.65 -6.25 -12.86
CA ASN A 42 10.96 -5.62 -12.71
C ASN A 42 12.12 -6.47 -13.26
N GLY A 43 11.85 -7.60 -13.91
CA GLY A 43 12.85 -8.52 -14.45
C GLY A 43 13.46 -9.49 -13.45
N TYR A 44 13.11 -9.41 -12.16
CA TYR A 44 13.59 -10.33 -11.13
C TYR A 44 13.18 -11.76 -11.44
N LYS A 45 14.11 -12.71 -11.28
CA LYS A 45 13.86 -14.14 -11.52
C LYS A 45 13.14 -14.72 -10.31
N LEU A 46 11.89 -15.13 -10.51
CA LEU A 46 11.07 -15.72 -9.46
C LEU A 46 11.33 -17.22 -9.36
N PRO A 47 11.36 -17.77 -8.14
CA PRO A 47 11.30 -19.22 -7.92
C PRO A 47 10.01 -19.85 -8.46
N ASP A 48 9.97 -21.17 -8.45
CA ASP A 48 8.74 -21.91 -8.72
C ASP A 48 7.66 -21.57 -7.69
N PRO A 49 6.37 -21.56 -8.09
CA PRO A 49 5.29 -21.24 -7.17
C PRO A 49 5.23 -22.25 -6.03
N ILE A 50 4.85 -21.77 -4.84
CA ILE A 50 4.49 -22.66 -3.72
C ILE A 50 3.23 -23.45 -4.11
N PRO A 51 3.19 -24.78 -3.90
CA PRO A 51 2.04 -25.60 -4.27
C PRO A 51 0.75 -25.17 -3.56
N VAL A 52 -0.37 -25.23 -4.27
CA VAL A 52 -1.70 -25.05 -3.67
C VAL A 52 -1.98 -26.23 -2.73
N GLY A 53 -2.46 -25.95 -1.54
CA GLY A 53 -2.70 -26.92 -0.47
C GLY A 53 -1.53 -27.08 0.51
N GLU A 54 -0.34 -26.55 0.17
CA GLU A 54 0.83 -26.55 1.06
C GLU A 54 0.49 -25.88 2.41
N ILE A 55 0.95 -26.46 3.51
CA ILE A 55 0.74 -25.91 4.84
C ILE A 55 2.00 -25.20 5.30
N VAL A 56 1.87 -23.91 5.59
CA VAL A 56 2.93 -23.12 6.21
C VAL A 56 2.63 -22.90 7.69
N ARG A 57 3.65 -22.98 8.54
CA ARG A 57 3.52 -22.80 9.98
C ARG A 57 4.21 -21.51 10.40
N ASP A 58 3.48 -20.63 11.06
CA ASP A 58 4.02 -19.36 11.53
C ASP A 58 4.84 -19.51 12.83
N VAL A 59 5.47 -18.42 13.27
CA VAL A 59 6.29 -18.39 14.50
C VAL A 59 5.50 -18.74 15.77
N THR A 60 4.17 -18.61 15.76
CA THR A 60 3.29 -18.99 16.87
C THR A 60 2.81 -20.44 16.78
N LYS A 61 3.33 -21.20 15.81
CA LYS A 61 2.95 -22.58 15.47
C LYS A 61 1.55 -22.71 14.87
N LYS A 62 0.90 -21.61 14.51
CA LYS A 62 -0.39 -21.64 13.81
C LYS A 62 -0.16 -22.00 12.35
N GLU A 63 -1.06 -22.83 11.82
CA GLU A 63 -0.96 -23.40 10.48
C GLU A 63 -1.90 -22.70 9.51
N TRP A 64 -1.37 -22.41 8.33
CA TRP A 64 -2.06 -21.72 7.26
C TRP A 64 -1.94 -22.54 5.98
N GLN A 65 -3.07 -22.76 5.30
CA GLN A 65 -3.10 -23.45 4.02
C GLN A 65 -2.96 -22.45 2.87
N ILE A 66 -2.01 -22.72 1.97
CA ILE A 66 -1.78 -21.95 0.75
C ILE A 66 -2.88 -22.26 -0.27
N GLY A 67 -3.54 -21.23 -0.74
CA GLY A 67 -4.51 -21.27 -1.83
C GLY A 67 -3.91 -20.85 -3.18
N PRO A 68 -4.76 -20.54 -4.17
CA PRO A 68 -4.31 -20.07 -5.48
C PRO A 68 -3.50 -18.78 -5.39
N SER A 69 -2.55 -18.61 -6.31
CA SER A 69 -1.86 -17.33 -6.52
C SER A 69 -2.86 -16.26 -6.96
N ILE A 70 -2.76 -15.07 -6.35
CA ILE A 70 -3.63 -13.91 -6.65
C ILE A 70 -2.85 -12.72 -7.17
N GLY A 71 -1.51 -12.74 -7.10
CA GLY A 71 -0.68 -11.66 -7.59
C GLY A 71 0.80 -11.99 -7.55
N ILE A 72 1.54 -11.49 -8.54
CA ILE A 72 2.99 -11.60 -8.63
C ILE A 72 3.58 -10.22 -8.35
N GLY A 73 4.32 -10.10 -7.24
CA GLY A 73 5.01 -8.88 -6.85
C GLY A 73 6.39 -8.75 -7.52
N GLY A 74 7.13 -7.71 -7.14
CA GLY A 74 8.48 -7.48 -7.66
C GLY A 74 9.51 -8.53 -7.22
N PHE A 75 9.33 -9.12 -6.04
CA PHE A 75 10.32 -10.02 -5.42
C PHE A 75 9.73 -11.33 -4.92
N GLY A 76 8.42 -11.54 -5.10
CA GLY A 76 7.70 -12.70 -4.60
C GLY A 76 6.29 -12.81 -5.15
N GLU A 77 5.51 -13.66 -4.50
CA GLU A 77 4.18 -14.03 -4.94
C GLU A 77 3.21 -13.94 -3.74
N ILE A 78 1.97 -13.56 -4.04
CA ILE A 78 0.89 -13.41 -3.06
C ILE A 78 -0.13 -14.51 -3.35
N TYR A 79 -0.40 -15.32 -2.34
CA TYR A 79 -1.36 -16.41 -2.41
C TYR A 79 -2.58 -16.08 -1.56
N ALA A 80 -3.76 -16.49 -2.00
CA ALA A 80 -4.91 -16.57 -1.11
C ALA A 80 -4.64 -17.63 -0.03
N ALA A 81 -5.26 -17.52 1.14
CA ALA A 81 -5.02 -18.47 2.23
C ALA A 81 -6.23 -18.63 3.16
N SER A 82 -6.20 -19.72 3.91
CA SER A 82 -7.13 -20.04 5.00
C SER A 82 -6.38 -20.58 6.21
N ASP A 83 -6.99 -20.39 7.38
CA ASP A 83 -6.55 -21.01 8.62
C ASP A 83 -6.94 -22.51 8.62
N VAL A 84 -6.01 -23.40 8.94
CA VAL A 84 -6.26 -24.86 8.95
C VAL A 84 -7.27 -25.27 10.04
N SER A 85 -7.43 -24.46 11.09
CA SER A 85 -8.45 -24.70 12.13
C SER A 85 -9.89 -24.56 11.63
N HIS A 86 -10.12 -23.89 10.49
CA HIS A 86 -11.46 -23.73 9.93
C HIS A 86 -11.82 -24.94 9.05
N SER A 87 -12.85 -25.69 9.47
CA SER A 87 -13.31 -26.93 8.83
C SER A 87 -13.62 -26.76 7.32
N PRO A 88 -13.21 -27.71 6.45
CA PRO A 88 -13.37 -27.64 4.99
C PRO A 88 -14.83 -27.65 4.48
N ARG A 89 -15.83 -27.79 5.37
CA ARG A 89 -17.24 -27.98 5.02
C ARG A 89 -18.06 -26.68 4.82
N LYS A 90 -17.49 -25.50 5.07
CA LYS A 90 -18.11 -24.22 4.66
C LYS A 90 -17.40 -23.75 3.40
N LYS A 91 -18.16 -23.46 2.31
CA LYS A 91 -17.62 -22.91 1.05
C LYS A 91 -16.54 -21.88 1.36
N ALA A 92 -15.34 -22.19 0.87
CA ALA A 92 -14.07 -21.56 1.17
C ALA A 92 -14.08 -20.03 0.93
N ALA A 93 -14.47 -19.26 1.94
CA ALA A 93 -13.90 -17.93 2.05
C ALA A 93 -12.40 -18.17 2.24
N LEU A 94 -11.58 -17.66 1.32
CA LEU A 94 -10.14 -17.52 1.52
C LEU A 94 -9.93 -16.07 2.01
N PRO A 95 -10.16 -15.78 3.31
CA PRO A 95 -10.23 -14.42 3.83
C PRO A 95 -8.85 -13.82 4.07
N TYR A 96 -7.78 -14.60 3.90
CA TYR A 96 -6.42 -14.18 4.16
C TYR A 96 -5.59 -14.23 2.89
N VAL A 97 -4.44 -13.58 2.94
CA VAL A 97 -3.39 -13.69 1.94
C VAL A 97 -2.05 -13.94 2.61
N ILE A 98 -1.18 -14.64 1.89
CA ILE A 98 0.19 -14.90 2.30
C ILE A 98 1.11 -14.34 1.23
N LYS A 99 1.90 -13.33 1.58
CA LYS A 99 2.96 -12.79 0.74
C LYS A 99 4.25 -13.56 1.07
N ILE A 100 4.87 -14.15 0.05
CA ILE A 100 6.04 -15.03 0.19
C ILE A 100 7.18 -14.52 -0.68
N GLU A 101 8.36 -14.36 -0.07
CA GLU A 101 9.60 -13.99 -0.77
C GLU A 101 10.78 -14.86 -0.29
N PRO A 102 11.76 -15.16 -1.16
CA PRO A 102 13.03 -15.75 -0.74
C PRO A 102 13.70 -14.97 0.39
N HIS A 103 14.37 -15.68 1.32
CA HIS A 103 15.05 -15.05 2.45
C HIS A 103 16.12 -14.02 2.06
N GLY A 104 16.69 -14.12 0.85
CA GLY A 104 17.69 -13.17 0.34
C GLY A 104 17.11 -11.79 -0.01
N ASN A 105 15.78 -11.66 -0.11
CA ASN A 105 15.14 -10.40 -0.48
C ASN A 105 14.89 -9.53 0.76
N GLY A 106 15.35 -8.28 0.68
CA GLY A 106 15.23 -7.28 1.75
C GLY A 106 13.82 -6.70 1.97
N PRO A 107 13.01 -6.41 0.92
CA PRO A 107 11.74 -5.70 1.10
C PRO A 107 10.72 -6.40 2.02
N LEU A 108 10.46 -7.70 1.83
CA LEU A 108 9.54 -8.41 2.74
C LEU A 108 10.07 -8.50 4.17
N PHE A 109 11.39 -8.49 4.38
CA PHE A 109 11.94 -8.42 5.74
C PHE A 109 11.55 -7.09 6.42
N VAL A 110 11.70 -5.96 5.71
CA VAL A 110 11.32 -4.63 6.23
C VAL A 110 9.82 -4.58 6.51
N GLU A 111 9.02 -4.99 5.53
CA GLU A 111 7.55 -4.99 5.64
C GLU A 111 7.05 -5.87 6.79
N MET A 112 7.58 -7.10 6.91
CA MET A 112 7.23 -8.01 8.00
C MET A 112 7.57 -7.42 9.38
N HIS A 113 8.76 -6.82 9.53
CA HIS A 113 9.15 -6.19 10.80
C HIS A 113 8.32 -4.97 11.15
N PHE A 114 7.92 -4.20 10.14
CA PHE A 114 6.98 -3.10 10.32
C PHE A 114 5.64 -3.62 10.87
N TYR A 115 5.02 -4.61 10.21
CA TYR A 115 3.73 -5.16 10.64
C TYR A 115 3.79 -5.75 12.05
N MET A 116 4.85 -6.50 12.38
CA MET A 116 5.05 -7.08 13.72
C MET A 116 5.09 -6.02 14.84
N LYS A 117 5.56 -4.81 14.55
CA LYS A 117 5.74 -3.73 15.54
C LYS A 117 4.57 -2.75 15.60
N VAL A 118 3.96 -2.48 14.44
CA VAL A 118 3.06 -1.32 14.23
C VAL A 118 1.64 -1.75 13.88
N ALA A 119 1.40 -3.01 13.50
CA ALA A 119 0.14 -3.43 12.90
C ALA A 119 -0.58 -4.55 13.67
N LYS A 120 -0.33 -4.63 14.98
CA LYS A 120 -1.03 -5.61 15.82
C LYS A 120 -2.50 -5.19 15.99
N PRO A 121 -3.46 -6.15 15.97
CA PRO A 121 -4.88 -5.82 16.04
C PRO A 121 -5.27 -4.97 17.26
N ASP A 122 -4.72 -5.26 18.43
CA ASP A 122 -4.93 -4.52 19.68
C ASP A 122 -4.47 -3.05 19.57
N GLN A 123 -3.29 -2.82 19.00
CA GLN A 123 -2.74 -1.47 18.80
C GLN A 123 -3.58 -0.64 17.82
N ILE A 124 -4.12 -1.27 16.78
CA ILE A 124 -4.99 -0.61 15.79
C ILE A 124 -6.34 -0.25 16.43
N GLU A 125 -6.94 -1.18 17.19
CA GLU A 125 -8.22 -0.92 17.86
C GLU A 125 -8.11 0.14 18.96
N GLU A 126 -7.02 0.16 19.73
CA GLU A 126 -6.78 1.20 20.73
C GLU A 126 -6.65 2.58 20.09
N TRP A 127 -5.92 2.71 18.97
CA TRP A 127 -5.84 3.97 18.24
C TRP A 127 -7.19 4.42 17.69
N LYS A 128 -7.98 3.50 17.12
CA LYS A 128 -9.34 3.81 16.65
C LYS A 128 -10.21 4.35 17.78
N LYS A 129 -10.14 3.73 18.97
CA LYS A 129 -10.87 4.20 20.16
C LYS A 129 -10.40 5.58 20.59
N GLN A 130 -9.09 5.78 20.70
CA GLN A 130 -8.49 7.06 21.09
C GLN A 130 -8.89 8.20 20.15
N LYS A 131 -8.84 7.97 18.83
CA LYS A 131 -9.17 8.96 17.79
C LYS A 131 -10.66 8.97 17.40
N LYS A 132 -11.50 8.14 18.03
CA LYS A 132 -12.93 7.99 17.75
C LYS A 132 -13.21 7.68 16.26
N LEU A 133 -12.36 6.86 15.66
CA LEU A 133 -12.46 6.45 14.26
C LEU A 133 -13.37 5.22 14.13
N LYS A 134 -14.26 5.22 13.13
CA LYS A 134 -15.08 4.05 12.82
C LYS A 134 -14.23 2.91 12.24
N SER A 135 -13.22 3.25 11.47
CA SER A 135 -12.32 2.34 10.78
C SER A 135 -10.96 2.99 10.59
N LEU A 136 -9.94 2.18 10.39
CA LEU A 136 -8.60 2.62 10.03
C LEU A 136 -8.10 1.72 8.90
N GLY A 137 -7.60 2.32 7.82
CA GLY A 137 -7.08 1.63 6.64
C GLY A 137 -5.73 0.94 6.85
N MET A 138 -5.48 0.46 8.07
CA MET A 138 -4.22 -0.19 8.44
C MET A 138 -4.39 -1.72 8.35
N PRO A 139 -3.55 -2.43 7.58
CA PRO A 139 -3.61 -3.89 7.53
C PRO A 139 -3.29 -4.53 8.86
N ARG A 140 -3.93 -5.66 9.17
CA ARG A 140 -3.68 -6.38 10.43
C ARG A 140 -2.60 -7.43 10.22
N TYR A 141 -1.62 -7.45 11.13
CA TYR A 141 -0.65 -8.52 11.24
C TYR A 141 -1.32 -9.76 11.85
N LEU A 142 -1.35 -10.86 11.11
CA LEU A 142 -1.94 -12.12 11.57
C LEU A 142 -0.90 -13.19 11.93
N GLY A 143 0.25 -13.17 11.25
CA GLY A 143 1.34 -14.14 11.46
C GLY A 143 2.48 -13.94 10.48
N SER A 144 3.62 -14.53 10.76
CA SER A 144 4.75 -14.60 9.84
C SER A 144 5.63 -15.79 10.18
N GLY A 145 6.49 -16.19 9.25
CA GLY A 145 7.38 -17.31 9.48
C GLY A 145 8.38 -17.53 8.35
N SER A 146 9.06 -18.65 8.47
CA SER A 146 9.92 -19.20 7.42
C SER A 146 9.33 -20.51 6.93
N HIS A 147 9.44 -20.76 5.64
CA HIS A 147 9.02 -22.02 5.03
C HIS A 147 10.07 -22.47 4.02
N GLU A 148 10.37 -23.76 3.99
CA GLU A 148 11.33 -24.33 3.06
C GLU A 148 10.59 -25.18 2.03
N CYS A 149 10.80 -24.88 0.76
CA CYS A 149 10.16 -25.58 -0.34
C CYS A 149 11.18 -25.72 -1.48
N ASN A 150 11.32 -26.93 -2.03
CA ASN A 150 12.26 -27.24 -3.12
C ASN A 150 13.71 -26.80 -2.85
N GLY A 151 14.18 -26.94 -1.60
CA GLY A 151 15.54 -26.55 -1.19
C GLY A 151 15.78 -25.03 -1.12
N LEU A 152 14.73 -24.22 -1.24
CA LEU A 152 14.77 -22.78 -1.07
C LEU A 152 14.05 -22.37 0.21
N LYS A 153 14.69 -21.48 0.97
CA LYS A 153 14.12 -20.90 2.19
C LYS A 153 13.39 -19.60 1.88
N TYR A 154 12.12 -19.55 2.23
CA TYR A 154 11.22 -18.41 2.06
C TYR A 154 10.85 -17.79 3.40
N ARG A 155 10.61 -16.49 3.38
CA ARG A 155 9.92 -15.74 4.42
C ARG A 155 8.50 -15.50 3.96
N PHE A 156 7.56 -15.54 4.90
CA PHE A 156 6.17 -15.19 4.60
C PHE A 156 5.55 -14.33 5.70
N VAL A 157 4.54 -13.56 5.32
CA VAL A 157 3.66 -12.81 6.22
C VAL A 157 2.21 -13.07 5.85
N VAL A 158 1.36 -13.21 6.86
CA VAL A 158 -0.08 -13.46 6.75
C VAL A 158 -0.83 -12.18 7.14
N MET A 159 -1.77 -11.79 6.29
CA MET A 159 -2.63 -10.61 6.49
C MET A 159 -4.03 -10.86 5.94
N ASP A 160 -4.96 -9.95 6.21
CA ASP A 160 -6.30 -10.01 5.63
C ASP A 160 -6.26 -9.89 4.10
N ARG A 161 -7.24 -10.52 3.44
CA ARG A 161 -7.44 -10.35 2.01
C ARG A 161 -8.17 -9.04 1.72
N TYR A 162 -7.65 -8.32 0.73
CA TYR A 162 -8.24 -7.10 0.20
C TYR A 162 -8.78 -7.27 -1.23
N GLY A 163 -9.58 -6.32 -1.66
CA GLY A 163 -10.21 -6.24 -2.96
C GLY A 163 -9.29 -5.63 -4.02
N LYS A 164 -9.87 -4.93 -4.99
CA LYS A 164 -9.13 -4.27 -6.06
C LYS A 164 -8.29 -3.11 -5.53
N ASP A 165 -7.13 -2.88 -6.14
CA ASP A 165 -6.33 -1.70 -5.93
C ASP A 165 -6.90 -0.48 -6.67
N LEU A 166 -6.63 0.72 -6.16
CA LEU A 166 -7.11 1.98 -6.72
C LEU A 166 -6.49 2.28 -8.10
N TRP A 167 -5.30 1.79 -8.41
CA TRP A 167 -4.69 1.99 -9.73
C TRP A 167 -5.45 1.23 -10.82
N SER A 168 -5.80 -0.04 -10.58
CA SER A 168 -6.66 -0.83 -11.47
C SER A 168 -8.01 -0.15 -11.71
N LEU A 169 -8.61 0.43 -10.67
CA LEU A 169 -9.87 1.18 -10.78
C LEU A 169 -9.67 2.49 -11.55
N PHE A 170 -8.55 3.19 -11.32
CA PHE A 170 -8.20 4.40 -12.03
C PHE A 170 -8.07 4.17 -13.53
N LEU A 171 -7.39 3.08 -13.94
CA LEU A 171 -7.27 2.68 -15.35
C LEU A 171 -8.64 2.29 -15.95
N GLN A 172 -9.43 1.50 -15.22
CA GLN A 172 -10.81 1.15 -15.63
C GLN A 172 -11.66 2.40 -15.85
N ASN A 173 -11.39 3.45 -15.08
CA ASN A 173 -12.11 4.71 -15.12
C ASN A 173 -11.48 5.78 -16.02
N LYS A 174 -10.74 5.35 -17.06
CA LYS A 174 -10.09 6.23 -18.05
C LYS A 174 -9.16 7.27 -17.40
N ARG A 175 -8.50 6.89 -16.30
CA ARG A 175 -7.54 7.69 -15.55
C ARG A 175 -8.13 8.99 -14.99
N VAL A 176 -9.35 8.96 -14.48
CA VAL A 176 -9.93 10.08 -13.72
C VAL A 176 -10.73 9.52 -12.56
N PHE A 177 -10.68 10.17 -11.40
CA PHE A 177 -11.65 10.01 -10.32
C PHE A 177 -12.38 11.32 -10.07
N MET A 178 -13.61 11.24 -9.57
CA MET A 178 -14.37 12.43 -9.20
C MET A 178 -13.80 13.06 -7.92
N LEU A 179 -13.92 14.39 -7.80
CA LEU A 179 -13.41 15.12 -6.64
C LEU A 179 -13.92 14.58 -5.28
N PRO A 180 -15.22 14.28 -5.08
CA PRO A 180 -15.67 13.68 -3.82
C PRO A 180 -14.97 12.36 -3.49
N ALA A 181 -14.70 11.51 -4.50
CA ALA A 181 -14.00 10.25 -4.33
C ALA A 181 -12.56 10.48 -3.85
N VAL A 182 -11.83 11.37 -4.55
CA VAL A 182 -10.45 11.73 -4.22
C VAL A 182 -10.35 12.29 -2.80
N LEU A 183 -11.27 13.17 -2.38
CA LEU A 183 -11.27 13.72 -1.03
C LEU A 183 -11.56 12.67 0.05
N ARG A 184 -12.47 11.71 -0.21
CA ARG A 184 -12.76 10.62 0.73
C ARG A 184 -11.60 9.64 0.86
N VAL A 185 -10.93 9.31 -0.25
CA VAL A 185 -9.70 8.51 -0.23
C VAL A 185 -8.61 9.24 0.57
N GLY A 186 -8.39 10.53 0.29
CA GLY A 186 -7.42 11.35 1.01
C GLY A 186 -7.67 11.39 2.53
N LEU A 187 -8.93 11.50 2.96
CA LEU A 187 -9.29 11.44 4.38
C LEU A 187 -8.86 10.12 5.03
N GLN A 188 -9.17 8.98 4.40
CA GLN A 188 -8.81 7.67 4.94
C GLN A 188 -7.30 7.47 4.99
N ILE A 189 -6.55 7.97 4.00
CA ILE A 189 -5.09 7.87 3.98
C ILE A 189 -4.49 8.76 5.07
N ILE A 190 -5.00 9.98 5.29
CA ILE A 190 -4.52 10.86 6.37
C ILE A 190 -4.64 10.19 7.74
N ASP A 191 -5.73 9.46 8.00
CA ASP A 191 -5.91 8.71 9.26
C ASP A 191 -4.81 7.65 9.45
N VAL A 192 -4.44 6.95 8.38
CA VAL A 192 -3.35 5.96 8.40
C VAL A 192 -1.98 6.64 8.56
N LEU A 193 -1.75 7.76 7.87
CA LEU A 193 -0.51 8.52 7.99
C LEU A 193 -0.31 9.03 9.41
N GLU A 194 -1.34 9.63 10.02
CA GLU A 194 -1.28 10.07 11.42
C GLU A 194 -0.90 8.91 12.35
N TYR A 195 -1.50 7.73 12.14
CA TYR A 195 -1.18 6.52 12.91
C TYR A 195 0.28 6.11 12.77
N ILE A 196 0.79 5.88 11.56
CA ILE A 196 2.16 5.37 11.37
C ILE A 196 3.21 6.41 11.78
N HIS A 197 2.94 7.70 11.57
CA HIS A 197 3.82 8.77 12.00
C HIS A 197 3.91 8.88 13.52
N SER A 198 2.82 8.60 14.25
CA SER A 198 2.82 8.49 15.72
C SER A 198 3.68 7.31 16.22
N LYS A 199 3.95 6.32 15.36
CA LYS A 199 4.83 5.18 15.61
C LYS A 199 6.24 5.38 15.05
N MET A 200 6.58 6.61 14.67
CA MET A 200 7.89 7.00 14.14
C MET A 200 8.21 6.47 12.73
N TYR A 201 7.21 6.01 11.98
CA TYR A 201 7.39 5.48 10.61
C TYR A 201 6.80 6.40 9.55
N VAL A 202 7.45 6.47 8.40
CA VAL A 202 6.87 6.96 7.14
C VAL A 202 6.67 5.80 6.17
N HIS A 203 5.73 5.92 5.26
CA HIS A 203 5.44 4.92 4.22
C HIS A 203 6.35 5.08 2.98
N ALA A 204 6.59 6.32 2.53
CA ALA A 204 7.40 6.71 1.38
C ALA A 204 6.93 6.25 -0.01
N ASP A 205 5.95 5.35 -0.12
CA ASP A 205 5.45 4.86 -1.43
C ASP A 205 3.91 4.77 -1.52
N ILE A 206 3.22 5.83 -1.10
CA ILE A 206 1.76 5.92 -1.23
C ILE A 206 1.42 6.05 -2.72
N LYS A 207 0.62 5.13 -3.25
CA LYS A 207 0.17 5.13 -4.65
C LYS A 207 -1.08 4.30 -4.85
N GLY A 208 -1.79 4.51 -5.96
CA GLY A 208 -3.00 3.74 -6.30
C GLY A 208 -2.81 2.22 -6.23
N GLY A 209 -1.64 1.70 -6.61
CA GLY A 209 -1.33 0.26 -6.55
C GLY A 209 -1.14 -0.30 -5.12
N ASN A 210 -0.87 0.58 -4.16
CA ASN A 210 -0.68 0.23 -2.74
C ASN A 210 -1.91 0.59 -1.89
N LEU A 211 -3.01 1.01 -2.52
CA LEU A 211 -4.27 1.35 -1.87
C LEU A 211 -5.32 0.36 -2.33
N LEU A 212 -5.77 -0.54 -1.45
CA LEU A 212 -6.74 -1.58 -1.78
C LEU A 212 -8.07 -1.36 -1.07
N LEU A 213 -9.17 -1.70 -1.75
CA LEU A 213 -10.49 -1.69 -1.14
C LEU A 213 -10.70 -2.90 -0.23
N GLY A 214 -11.64 -2.82 0.71
CA GLY A 214 -12.04 -3.97 1.50
C GLY A 214 -12.65 -5.10 0.65
N PHE A 215 -12.29 -6.35 0.96
CA PHE A 215 -12.79 -7.54 0.25
C PHE A 215 -14.13 -8.04 0.79
N GLN A 216 -14.38 -7.83 2.09
CA GLN A 216 -15.57 -8.33 2.77
C GLN A 216 -16.78 -7.46 2.46
N LYS A 217 -17.96 -8.07 2.44
CA LYS A 217 -19.23 -7.35 2.24
C LYS A 217 -19.38 -6.24 3.29
N GLY A 218 -19.66 -5.03 2.86
CA GLY A 218 -19.77 -3.84 3.70
C GLY A 218 -18.45 -3.08 3.92
N THR A 219 -17.32 -3.58 3.41
CA THR A 219 -16.00 -2.92 3.50
C THR A 219 -15.52 -2.34 2.17
N GLU A 220 -16.36 -2.36 1.13
CA GLU A 220 -15.99 -1.98 -0.24
C GLU A 220 -15.59 -0.50 -0.38
N ASN A 221 -15.97 0.34 0.59
CA ASN A 221 -15.61 1.77 0.64
C ASN A 221 -14.44 2.07 1.60
N GLN A 222 -13.91 1.05 2.27
CA GLN A 222 -12.73 1.17 3.12
C GLN A 222 -11.48 0.99 2.26
N VAL A 223 -10.59 1.97 2.30
CA VAL A 223 -9.27 1.92 1.68
C VAL A 223 -8.26 1.45 2.71
N TYR A 224 -7.38 0.53 2.31
CA TYR A 224 -6.25 0.04 3.10
C TYR A 224 -4.95 0.41 2.40
N LEU A 225 -4.01 0.98 3.15
CA LEU A 225 -2.65 1.23 2.69
C LEU A 225 -1.79 -0.01 2.98
N VAL A 226 -1.24 -0.63 1.93
CA VAL A 226 -0.39 -1.83 2.04
C VAL A 226 1.00 -1.56 1.47
N ASP A 227 1.87 -2.57 1.53
CA ASP A 227 3.23 -2.57 1.01
C ASP A 227 4.16 -1.59 1.72
N PHE A 228 4.49 -1.96 2.96
CA PHE A 228 5.42 -1.22 3.80
C PHE A 228 6.89 -1.63 3.54
N GLY A 229 7.21 -2.14 2.35
CA GLY A 229 8.58 -2.57 2.00
C GLY A 229 9.61 -1.43 1.98
N LEU A 230 9.15 -0.18 1.82
CA LEU A 230 9.97 1.04 1.90
C LEU A 230 9.76 1.82 3.21
N ALA A 231 8.94 1.29 4.12
CA ALA A 231 8.67 1.97 5.38
C ALA A 231 9.96 2.09 6.21
N SER A 232 10.17 3.27 6.76
CA SER A 232 11.39 3.56 7.52
C SER A 232 11.13 4.55 8.64
N HIS A 233 12.03 4.54 9.63
CA HIS A 233 12.00 5.53 10.68
C HIS A 233 12.42 6.89 10.13
N TYR A 234 11.63 7.93 10.42
CA TYR A 234 12.02 9.31 10.17
C TYR A 234 12.80 9.88 11.36
N SER A 235 13.65 10.88 11.09
CA SER A 235 14.34 11.65 12.13
C SER A 235 13.55 12.91 12.46
N GLN A 236 13.41 13.21 13.75
CA GLN A 236 12.81 14.47 14.22
C GLN A 236 13.82 15.63 14.25
N LYS A 237 15.12 15.36 14.18
CA LYS A 237 16.18 16.35 14.42
C LYS A 237 17.11 16.56 13.25
N GLU A 238 17.34 15.52 12.46
CA GLU A 238 18.36 15.54 11.41
C GLU A 238 17.74 15.44 10.02
N TYR A 239 18.01 16.44 9.19
CA TYR A 239 17.84 16.34 7.74
C TYR A 239 19.16 15.87 7.12
N LYS A 240 19.31 14.55 6.97
CA LYS A 240 20.54 13.95 6.46
C LYS A 240 20.31 13.23 5.13
N PRO A 241 20.69 13.84 3.99
CA PRO A 241 20.64 13.18 2.69
C PRO A 241 21.39 11.85 2.68
N ASP A 242 20.79 10.84 2.05
CA ASP A 242 21.38 9.52 1.87
C ASP A 242 21.33 9.16 0.37
N PRO A 243 22.44 9.33 -0.36
CA PRO A 243 22.49 9.00 -1.78
C PRO A 243 22.12 7.55 -2.10
N LYS A 244 22.26 6.61 -1.15
CA LYS A 244 21.87 5.20 -1.34
C LYS A 244 20.35 5.00 -1.33
N LYS A 245 19.61 5.95 -0.76
CA LYS A 245 18.14 5.96 -0.70
C LYS A 245 17.53 7.05 -1.60
N ALA A 246 18.36 7.78 -2.33
CA ALA A 246 17.91 8.82 -3.23
C ALA A 246 16.96 8.23 -4.28
N HIS A 247 15.85 8.92 -4.51
CA HIS A 247 14.82 8.52 -5.46
C HIS A 247 14.09 7.22 -5.11
N ASN A 248 14.18 6.76 -3.86
CA ASN A 248 13.35 5.65 -3.38
C ASN A 248 11.85 5.98 -3.51
N GLY A 249 11.04 4.94 -3.68
CA GLY A 249 9.62 5.08 -3.98
C GLY A 249 9.35 5.23 -5.48
N THR A 250 8.09 5.47 -5.83
CA THR A 250 7.69 5.60 -7.23
C THR A 250 8.03 7.00 -7.74
N ILE A 251 8.93 7.12 -8.72
CA ILE A 251 9.47 8.41 -9.23
C ILE A 251 8.39 9.47 -9.49
N GLU A 252 7.26 9.06 -10.04
CA GLU A 252 6.16 9.98 -10.35
C GLU A 252 5.56 10.67 -9.11
N TYR A 253 5.50 9.99 -7.96
CA TYR A 253 4.92 10.53 -6.71
C TYR A 253 5.93 10.79 -5.59
N THR A 254 7.15 10.23 -5.64
CA THR A 254 8.11 10.34 -4.53
C THR A 254 8.37 11.80 -4.15
N SER A 255 8.53 12.11 -2.86
CA SER A 255 8.64 13.50 -2.39
C SER A 255 9.99 14.12 -2.77
N ARG A 256 10.08 15.46 -2.71
CA ARG A 256 11.35 16.20 -2.84
C ARG A 256 12.41 15.70 -1.85
N ASP A 257 12.01 15.41 -0.61
CA ASP A 257 12.92 14.87 0.40
C ASP A 257 13.41 13.45 0.04
N ALA A 258 12.53 12.60 -0.48
CA ALA A 258 12.91 11.25 -0.91
C ALA A 258 13.79 11.27 -2.18
N HIS A 259 13.70 12.28 -3.05
CA HIS A 259 14.66 12.47 -4.14
C HIS A 259 16.09 12.67 -3.64
N VAL A 260 16.31 13.15 -2.41
CA VAL A 260 17.63 13.25 -1.77
C VAL A 260 17.86 12.19 -0.67
N GLY A 261 16.97 11.20 -0.58
CA GLY A 261 17.10 10.05 0.31
C GLY A 261 16.67 10.30 1.76
N VAL A 262 15.92 11.36 2.03
CA VAL A 262 15.46 11.71 3.38
C VAL A 262 13.99 11.31 3.58
N PRO A 263 13.68 10.35 4.48
CA PRO A 263 12.31 10.02 4.85
C PRO A 263 11.75 11.07 5.83
N THR A 264 10.64 11.72 5.48
CA THR A 264 9.98 12.74 6.32
C THR A 264 8.46 12.59 6.32
N ARG A 265 7.81 13.05 7.40
CA ARG A 265 6.34 13.07 7.53
C ARG A 265 5.68 13.95 6.46
N ARG A 266 6.27 15.12 6.20
CA ARG A 266 5.81 16.01 5.11
C ARG A 266 5.95 15.35 3.75
N GLY A 267 6.95 14.49 3.57
CA GLY A 267 7.16 13.71 2.36
C GLY A 267 5.96 12.81 2.04
N ASP A 268 5.41 12.10 3.03
CA ASP A 268 4.21 11.27 2.84
C ASP A 268 2.97 12.10 2.45
N LEU A 269 2.79 13.28 3.05
CA LEU A 269 1.70 14.19 2.68
C LEU A 269 1.90 14.77 1.27
N GLU A 270 3.14 15.03 0.86
CA GLU A 270 3.49 15.49 -0.49
C GLU A 270 3.22 14.40 -1.54
N ILE A 271 3.58 13.15 -1.25
CA ILE A 271 3.27 11.98 -2.09
C ILE A 271 1.75 11.84 -2.26
N LEU A 272 0.98 11.97 -1.17
CA LEU A 272 -0.49 11.95 -1.22
C LEU A 272 -1.05 13.12 -2.06
N ALA A 273 -0.47 14.33 -1.96
CA ALA A 273 -0.86 15.48 -2.75
C ALA A 273 -0.74 15.19 -4.25
N TYR A 274 0.39 14.62 -4.69
CA TYR A 274 0.62 14.27 -6.09
C TYR A 274 -0.33 13.18 -6.59
N ASN A 275 -0.62 12.17 -5.77
CA ASN A 275 -1.63 11.15 -6.08
C ASN A 275 -3.02 11.78 -6.27
N MET A 276 -3.49 12.60 -5.32
CA MET A 276 -4.79 13.28 -5.43
C MET A 276 -4.86 14.17 -6.67
N LEU A 277 -3.78 14.87 -7.01
CA LEU A 277 -3.70 15.68 -8.21
C LEU A 277 -3.84 14.83 -9.47
N GLN A 278 -3.04 13.76 -9.60
CA GLN A 278 -3.08 12.89 -10.77
C GLN A 278 -4.45 12.20 -10.92
N TRP A 279 -5.06 11.78 -9.81
CA TRP A 279 -6.39 11.17 -9.84
C TRP A 279 -7.45 12.10 -10.43
N LEU A 280 -7.32 13.42 -10.25
CA LEU A 280 -8.24 14.40 -10.83
C LEU A 280 -7.88 14.81 -12.25
N THR A 281 -6.58 14.92 -12.56
CA THR A 281 -6.10 15.54 -13.81
C THR A 281 -5.55 14.53 -14.82
N SER A 282 -5.65 13.24 -14.53
CA SER A 282 -5.14 12.10 -15.28
C SER A 282 -3.62 11.96 -15.39
N LYS A 283 -2.90 13.07 -15.21
CA LYS A 283 -1.45 13.16 -15.37
C LYS A 283 -0.81 14.19 -14.48
N LEU A 284 0.49 14.01 -14.23
CA LEU A 284 1.36 15.00 -13.58
C LEU A 284 2.22 15.75 -14.62
N PRO A 285 2.67 16.99 -14.33
CA PRO A 285 3.46 17.78 -15.29
C PRO A 285 4.77 17.15 -15.76
N TRP A 286 5.36 16.25 -14.95
CA TRP A 286 6.65 15.59 -15.19
C TRP A 286 6.53 14.14 -15.68
N GLU A 287 5.32 13.61 -15.89
CA GLU A 287 5.08 12.18 -16.18
C GLU A 287 5.70 11.69 -17.50
N ASN A 288 6.02 12.59 -18.43
CA ASN A 288 6.68 12.23 -19.70
C ASN A 288 8.21 12.07 -19.58
N ASN A 289 8.80 12.40 -18.43
CA ASN A 289 10.26 12.44 -18.23
C ASN A 289 10.69 11.67 -16.97
N LEU A 290 9.97 10.60 -16.62
CA LEU A 290 10.24 9.80 -15.41
C LEU A 290 11.59 9.05 -15.44
N SER A 291 12.22 8.92 -16.62
CA SER A 291 13.55 8.32 -16.75
C SER A 291 14.68 9.23 -16.26
N ASP A 292 14.41 10.52 -16.02
CA ASP A 292 15.35 11.47 -15.45
C ASP A 292 14.88 11.91 -14.04
N PRO A 293 15.37 11.25 -12.98
CA PRO A 293 14.98 11.57 -11.61
C PRO A 293 15.35 13.00 -11.17
N LEU A 294 16.40 13.59 -11.76
CA LEU A 294 16.84 14.95 -11.45
C LEU A 294 15.89 15.97 -12.06
N TYR A 295 15.48 15.78 -13.32
CA TYR A 295 14.44 16.59 -13.94
C TYR A 295 13.15 16.56 -13.13
N VAL A 296 12.70 15.36 -12.73
CA VAL A 296 11.48 15.20 -11.92
C VAL A 296 11.60 15.95 -10.58
N HIS A 297 12.75 15.84 -9.90
CA HIS A 297 13.02 16.54 -8.66
C HIS A 297 12.96 18.08 -8.83
N GLN A 298 13.57 18.60 -9.90
CA GLN A 298 13.58 20.02 -10.22
C GLN A 298 12.17 20.55 -10.52
N GLN A 299 11.37 19.80 -11.30
CA GLN A 299 9.98 20.18 -11.57
C GLN A 299 9.14 20.21 -10.30
N LYS A 300 9.26 19.19 -9.43
CA LYS A 300 8.56 19.16 -8.14
C LYS A 300 8.95 20.35 -7.27
N SER A 301 10.24 20.69 -7.20
CA SER A 301 10.73 21.87 -6.46
C SER A 301 10.14 23.16 -7.00
N LYS A 302 10.27 23.40 -8.31
CA LYS A 302 9.68 24.57 -9.00
C LYS A 302 8.19 24.72 -8.69
N TYR A 303 7.44 23.62 -8.80
CA TYR A 303 5.99 23.65 -8.63
C TYR A 303 5.55 23.78 -7.18
N MET A 304 6.30 23.22 -6.22
CA MET A 304 6.01 23.39 -4.80
C MET A 304 6.37 24.79 -4.30
N ASP A 305 7.33 25.47 -4.92
CA ASP A 305 7.65 26.88 -4.67
C ASP A 305 6.60 27.83 -5.30
N ASN A 306 5.89 27.39 -6.34
CA ASN A 306 4.85 28.15 -7.02
C ASN A 306 3.58 27.31 -7.29
N ILE A 307 2.79 27.09 -6.22
CA ILE A 307 1.52 26.35 -6.30
C ILE A 307 0.54 26.92 -7.35
N PRO A 308 0.38 28.26 -7.51
CA PRO A 308 -0.46 28.80 -8.58
C PRO A 308 -0.05 28.33 -9.99
N GLU A 309 1.26 28.26 -10.28
CA GLU A 309 1.75 27.76 -11.58
C GLU A 309 1.43 26.27 -11.77
N LEU A 310 1.62 25.44 -10.73
CA LEU A 310 1.25 24.02 -10.75
C LEU A 310 -0.24 23.85 -11.08
N MET A 311 -1.09 24.58 -10.36
CA MET A 311 -2.54 24.50 -10.52
C MET A 311 -2.99 24.96 -11.91
N LYS A 312 -2.40 26.05 -12.45
CA LYS A 312 -2.65 26.50 -13.83
C LYS A 312 -2.22 25.46 -14.86
N LYS A 313 -1.09 24.78 -14.64
CA LYS A 313 -0.58 23.73 -15.55
C LYS A 313 -1.49 22.50 -15.58
N CYS A 314 -2.00 22.09 -14.42
CA CYS A 314 -2.83 20.88 -14.28
C CYS A 314 -4.31 21.11 -14.61
N PHE A 315 -4.82 22.34 -14.45
CA PHE A 315 -6.20 22.71 -14.75
C PHE A 315 -6.26 23.82 -15.82
N PRO A 316 -5.78 23.58 -17.05
CA PRO A 316 -5.70 24.63 -18.08
C PRO A 316 -7.07 25.09 -18.61
N LYS A 317 -8.11 24.28 -18.43
CA LYS A 317 -9.47 24.51 -18.95
C LYS A 317 -10.52 24.71 -17.86
N THR A 318 -10.15 24.55 -16.60
CA THR A 318 -11.09 24.52 -15.47
C THR A 318 -10.47 25.22 -14.26
N THR A 319 -11.31 25.66 -13.34
CA THR A 319 -10.81 26.22 -12.08
C THR A 319 -10.30 25.09 -11.18
N PRO A 320 -9.08 25.18 -10.61
CA PRO A 320 -8.58 24.19 -9.67
C PRO A 320 -9.45 24.16 -8.40
N PRO A 321 -9.77 22.99 -7.84
CA PRO A 321 -10.51 22.91 -6.58
C PRO A 321 -9.77 23.63 -5.45
N ALA A 322 -10.40 24.63 -4.82
CA ALA A 322 -9.78 25.43 -3.76
C ALA A 322 -9.25 24.57 -2.59
N VAL A 323 -9.90 23.44 -2.30
CA VAL A 323 -9.46 22.46 -1.30
C VAL A 323 -8.07 21.90 -1.61
N LEU A 324 -7.78 21.59 -2.88
CA LEU A 324 -6.46 21.09 -3.29
C LEU A 324 -5.42 22.20 -3.26
N VAL A 325 -5.76 23.41 -3.71
CA VAL A 325 -4.84 24.55 -3.66
C VAL A 325 -4.35 24.76 -2.23
N LYS A 326 -5.28 24.78 -1.26
CA LYS A 326 -4.95 24.93 0.16
C LYS A 326 -4.15 23.75 0.71
N TYR A 327 -4.45 22.52 0.30
CA TYR A 327 -3.72 21.33 0.75
C TYR A 327 -2.25 21.40 0.29
N PHE A 328 -2.01 21.73 -0.99
CA PHE A 328 -0.66 21.91 -1.53
C PHE A 328 0.09 23.05 -0.86
N GLN A 329 -0.56 24.20 -0.64
CA GLN A 329 0.03 25.34 0.08
C GLN A 329 0.46 24.96 1.49
N TYR A 330 -0.38 24.20 2.20
CA TYR A 330 -0.06 23.70 3.53
C TYR A 330 1.11 22.72 3.51
N VAL A 331 1.12 21.74 2.61
CA VAL A 331 2.23 20.79 2.51
C VAL A 331 3.54 21.50 2.15
N ALA A 332 3.49 22.49 1.26
CA ALA A 332 4.65 23.29 0.86
C ALA A 332 5.23 24.12 2.02
N SER A 333 4.41 24.55 2.98
CA SER A 333 4.86 25.35 4.13
C SER A 333 5.46 24.53 5.27
N LEU A 334 5.31 23.21 5.26
CA LEU A 334 5.84 22.33 6.31
C LEU A 334 7.37 22.28 6.27
N ARG A 335 8.00 22.52 7.42
CA ARG A 335 9.41 22.17 7.64
C ARG A 335 9.59 20.65 7.68
N HIS A 336 10.80 20.18 7.43
CA HIS A 336 11.11 18.75 7.43
C HIS A 336 10.88 18.06 8.79
N ASP A 337 11.09 18.80 9.88
CA ASP A 337 10.96 18.37 11.27
C ASP A 337 9.61 18.72 11.90
N ALA A 338 8.76 19.48 11.20
CA ALA A 338 7.45 19.86 11.70
C ALA A 338 6.58 18.63 11.99
N ASP A 339 5.76 18.71 13.04
CA ASP A 339 4.65 17.78 13.23
C ASP A 339 3.46 18.25 12.38
N PRO A 340 3.01 17.48 11.38
CA PRO A 340 1.87 17.90 10.59
C PRO A 340 0.59 18.00 11.43
N ASP A 341 -0.15 19.08 11.26
CA ASP A 341 -1.54 19.21 11.70
C ASP A 341 -2.47 18.37 10.80
N TYR A 342 -2.57 17.07 11.12
CA TYR A 342 -3.46 16.13 10.43
C TYR A 342 -4.93 16.52 10.58
N GLU A 343 -5.30 17.16 11.70
CA GLU A 343 -6.68 17.62 11.94
C GLU A 343 -7.05 18.76 10.99
N TYR A 344 -6.14 19.71 10.73
CA TYR A 344 -6.30 20.73 9.70
C TYR A 344 -6.51 20.09 8.33
N CYS A 345 -5.68 19.12 7.93
CA CYS A 345 -5.84 18.42 6.66
C CYS A 345 -7.22 17.75 6.57
N GLN A 346 -7.65 17.04 7.61
CA GLN A 346 -8.97 16.40 7.66
C GLN A 346 -10.10 17.43 7.56
N LYS A 347 -10.03 18.53 8.33
CA LYS A 347 -11.02 19.62 8.30
C LYS A 347 -11.10 20.24 6.91
N LEU A 348 -9.96 20.44 6.25
CA LEU A 348 -9.87 20.98 4.91
C LEU A 348 -10.58 20.08 3.88
N LEU A 349 -10.28 18.77 3.87
CA LEU A 349 -10.93 17.83 2.94
C LEU A 349 -12.43 17.66 3.25
N LYS A 350 -12.82 17.59 4.53
CA LYS A 350 -14.23 17.56 4.96
C LYS A 350 -14.98 18.82 4.52
N LYS A 351 -14.37 20.00 4.62
CA LYS A 351 -14.94 21.25 4.10
C LYS A 351 -15.11 21.18 2.59
N GLY A 352 -14.12 20.67 1.85
CA GLY A 352 -14.24 20.47 0.40
C GLY A 352 -15.44 19.59 0.01
N LEU A 353 -15.70 18.51 0.76
CA LEU A 353 -16.89 17.68 0.56
C LEU A 353 -18.19 18.44 0.88
N LYS A 354 -18.22 19.21 1.97
CA LYS A 354 -19.37 20.04 2.34
C LYS A 354 -19.68 21.10 1.28
N ASP A 355 -18.68 21.77 0.75
CA ASP A 355 -18.83 22.77 -0.32
C ASP A 355 -19.39 22.14 -1.62
N LEU A 356 -19.20 20.83 -1.82
CA LEU A 356 -19.77 20.03 -2.92
C LEU A 356 -21.14 19.41 -2.58
N ASN A 357 -21.75 19.74 -1.43
CA ASN A 357 -22.96 19.10 -0.91
C ASN A 357 -22.86 17.56 -0.80
N CYS A 358 -21.66 17.06 -0.55
CA CYS A 358 -21.36 15.64 -0.42
C CYS A 358 -21.17 15.26 1.05
N SER A 359 -21.68 14.10 1.45
CA SER A 359 -21.43 13.55 2.77
C SER A 359 -19.97 13.09 2.94
N VAL A 360 -19.44 13.24 4.16
CA VAL A 360 -18.10 12.75 4.55
C VAL A 360 -18.07 11.23 4.50
N GLY A 361 -19.05 10.58 5.12
CA GLY A 361 -19.30 9.15 4.97
C GLY A 361 -20.20 8.90 3.77
N GLY A 362 -19.74 8.15 2.78
CA GLY A 362 -20.49 7.86 1.57
C GLY A 362 -19.75 6.84 0.70
N ASN A 363 -20.43 6.35 -0.33
CA ASN A 363 -19.79 5.50 -1.34
C ASN A 363 -18.59 6.27 -1.93
N LEU A 364 -17.45 5.60 -2.08
CA LEU A 364 -16.29 6.21 -2.74
C LEU A 364 -16.64 6.64 -4.17
N ASP A 365 -17.57 5.94 -4.83
CA ASP A 365 -17.99 6.13 -6.23
C ASP A 365 -16.79 6.49 -7.12
N LEU A 366 -15.92 5.50 -7.31
CA LEU A 366 -14.73 5.60 -8.15
C LEU A 366 -15.07 5.50 -9.65
N SER A 367 -16.36 5.61 -10.01
CA SER A 367 -16.83 5.60 -11.40
C SER A 367 -16.86 7.00 -12.00
N ALA A 368 -16.54 7.13 -13.28
CA ALA A 368 -16.65 8.35 -14.06
C ALA A 368 -18.06 8.35 -14.62
N LYS A 369 -19.02 8.88 -13.86
CA LYS A 369 -20.27 9.27 -14.50
C LYS A 369 -19.97 10.43 -15.45
N ALA A 370 -20.49 10.32 -16.68
CA ALA A 370 -20.47 11.40 -17.67
C ALA A 370 -21.08 12.68 -17.08
N PRO A 371 -20.79 13.87 -17.65
CA PRO A 371 -21.35 15.12 -17.16
C PRO A 371 -22.87 14.99 -17.09
N VAL A 372 -23.43 15.32 -15.92
CA VAL A 372 -24.88 15.45 -15.75
C VAL A 372 -25.34 16.54 -16.71
N THR A 373 -25.94 16.15 -17.84
CA THR A 373 -26.80 17.06 -18.59
C THR A 373 -27.92 17.44 -17.64
N ARG A 374 -28.05 18.73 -17.34
CA ARG A 374 -29.18 19.24 -16.55
C ARG A 374 -30.45 18.91 -17.34
N SER A 375 -31.19 17.90 -16.91
CA SER A 375 -32.58 17.75 -17.31
C SER A 375 -33.39 18.78 -16.51
N SER A 376 -34.06 19.65 -17.26
CA SER A 376 -35.01 20.65 -16.79
C SER A 376 -36.10 20.02 -15.90
N PRO A 377 -36.68 20.76 -14.95
CA PRO A 377 -37.68 20.20 -14.04
C PRO A 377 -38.99 19.91 -14.81
N THR A 378 -39.35 18.64 -14.92
CA THR A 378 -40.68 18.23 -15.39
C THR A 378 -41.71 18.39 -14.27
N LYS A 379 -42.78 19.11 -14.63
CA LYS A 379 -43.90 19.50 -13.78
C LYS A 379 -44.60 18.29 -13.14
N ALA A 380 -44.97 18.47 -11.87
CA ALA A 380 -45.87 17.58 -11.14
C ALA A 380 -47.23 17.49 -11.85
N ASN A 381 -47.74 16.26 -12.00
CA ASN A 381 -49.11 16.02 -12.45
C ASN A 381 -49.84 15.21 -11.37
N ASN A 382 -50.76 15.88 -10.68
CA ASN A 382 -51.71 15.29 -9.75
C ASN A 382 -52.64 14.34 -10.52
N LYS A 383 -52.79 13.10 -10.03
CA LYS A 383 -53.89 12.21 -10.44
C LYS A 383 -54.85 12.04 -9.26
N ILE A 384 -56.03 12.61 -9.45
CA ILE A 384 -57.27 12.33 -8.72
C ILE A 384 -57.86 11.04 -9.30
N PRO A 385 -58.36 10.09 -8.49
CA PRO A 385 -59.35 9.13 -8.94
C PRO A 385 -60.76 9.58 -8.50
N SER A 386 -61.67 9.56 -9.47
CA SER A 386 -63.11 9.76 -9.35
C SER A 386 -63.81 8.61 -8.62
N SER A 387 -64.94 8.96 -8.03
CA SER A 387 -65.88 8.15 -7.24
C SER A 387 -66.88 7.33 -8.08
N ASP A 388 -67.74 6.62 -7.35
CA ASP A 388 -69.04 5.99 -7.70
C ASP A 388 -68.95 4.44 -7.75
N ASP A 389 -69.75 3.62 -7.07
CA ASP A 389 -70.96 3.84 -6.26
C ASP A 389 -71.32 2.55 -5.49
N LYS A 390 -71.92 2.67 -4.29
CA LYS A 390 -73.12 1.95 -3.77
C LYS A 390 -73.18 1.80 -2.24
N ALA A 391 -74.24 2.40 -1.68
CA ALA A 391 -74.80 2.25 -0.32
C ALA A 391 -75.38 0.82 -0.09
N THR A 392 -75.64 0.31 1.13
CA THR A 392 -76.58 0.79 2.17
C THR A 392 -76.47 0.03 3.51
N ALA A 393 -76.76 0.73 4.62
CA ALA A 393 -77.46 0.31 5.88
C ALA A 393 -76.85 -0.78 6.81
N SER A 394 -76.93 -0.75 8.15
CA SER A 394 -77.46 0.19 9.16
C SER A 394 -77.00 -0.20 10.59
N ASP A 395 -77.19 0.73 11.54
CA ASP A 395 -77.58 0.58 12.96
C ASP A 395 -76.62 0.04 14.04
N THR A 396 -76.11 0.94 14.91
CA THR A 396 -76.63 1.24 16.27
C THR A 396 -75.65 2.12 17.07
N GLU A 397 -76.18 3.21 17.66
CA GLU A 397 -75.52 4.14 18.60
C GLU A 397 -75.47 3.60 20.07
N PRO A 398 -75.26 4.40 21.15
CA PRO A 398 -74.02 5.08 21.59
C PRO A 398 -73.75 4.85 23.10
N HIS A 399 -72.66 5.41 23.67
CA HIS A 399 -72.80 6.29 24.86
C HIS A 399 -71.54 7.11 25.18
N ASN A 400 -71.74 8.40 24.95
CA ASN A 400 -71.13 9.62 25.46
C ASN A 400 -70.75 9.63 26.96
N LYS A 401 -69.62 10.26 27.32
CA LYS A 401 -69.61 11.34 28.33
C LYS A 401 -68.33 12.21 28.30
N LYS A 402 -68.59 13.48 28.02
CA LYS A 402 -67.76 14.70 28.09
C LYS A 402 -67.26 15.02 29.51
N LYS A 403 -66.11 15.70 29.62
CA LYS A 403 -65.96 17.13 30.00
C LYS A 403 -64.46 17.48 30.19
N VAL A 404 -63.86 18.38 29.40
CA VAL A 404 -63.94 19.88 29.41
C VAL A 404 -62.88 20.49 30.37
N VAL A 405 -61.76 21.03 29.82
CA VAL A 405 -61.37 22.47 29.72
C VAL A 405 -60.51 22.90 30.93
N ALA A 406 -59.44 23.71 30.90
CA ALA A 406 -58.89 24.68 29.94
C ALA A 406 -57.40 24.96 30.24
N SER A 407 -56.72 25.52 29.23
CA SER A 407 -55.74 26.64 29.20
C SER A 407 -55.17 27.21 30.52
N GLY A 408 -53.92 27.69 30.58
CA GLY A 408 -52.92 27.96 29.56
C GLY A 408 -51.81 28.87 30.09
N THR A 409 -50.82 29.08 29.21
CA THR A 409 -49.89 30.23 29.10
C THR A 409 -48.94 30.59 30.25
N GLY A 410 -47.65 30.72 29.93
CA GLY A 410 -46.75 31.60 30.70
C GLY A 410 -45.25 31.30 30.64
N ASN A 411 -44.61 31.68 29.54
CA ASN A 411 -43.19 32.04 29.38
C ASN A 411 -42.42 32.48 30.66
N LEU A 412 -41.13 32.11 30.81
CA LEU A 412 -39.94 32.86 30.34
C LEU A 412 -38.64 32.43 31.06
N ASN A 413 -37.53 32.51 30.31
CA ASN A 413 -36.11 32.34 30.66
C ASN A 413 -35.63 33.00 31.97
N ARG A 414 -34.61 32.43 32.64
CA ARG A 414 -33.27 33.06 32.78
C ARG A 414 -32.19 32.15 33.38
N THR A 415 -31.00 32.35 32.82
CA THR A 415 -29.64 31.97 33.22
C THR A 415 -29.20 32.51 34.59
N LYS A 416 -28.26 31.80 35.28
CA LYS A 416 -26.99 32.39 35.75
C LYS A 416 -26.00 31.35 36.32
N GLN A 417 -24.74 31.55 35.92
CA GLN A 417 -23.51 31.05 36.53
C GLN A 417 -23.35 31.54 37.97
N LEU A 418 -22.51 30.86 38.77
CA LEU A 418 -21.51 31.48 39.64
C LEU A 418 -20.39 30.48 39.98
N ARG A 419 -19.16 31.00 39.97
CA ARG A 419 -17.89 30.41 40.48
C ARG A 419 -17.87 30.50 42.00
N ASP A 420 -17.06 29.66 42.65
CA ASP A 420 -16.15 30.10 43.70
C ASP A 420 -14.93 29.16 43.85
N HIS A 421 -13.79 29.78 44.16
CA HIS A 421 -12.50 29.18 44.49
C HIS A 421 -12.38 29.02 46.01
N PHE A 422 -11.71 27.98 46.50
CA PHE A 422 -10.79 28.10 47.64
C PHE A 422 -9.73 26.99 47.62
N SER A 423 -8.52 27.36 48.03
CA SER A 423 -7.24 26.65 47.96
C SER A 423 -6.82 26.04 49.31
N GLY A 424 -5.99 25.00 49.28
CA GLY A 424 -4.87 24.88 50.23
C GLY A 424 -4.59 23.52 50.88
N SER A 425 -3.44 22.92 50.49
CA SER A 425 -2.46 22.12 51.28
C SER A 425 -2.91 20.78 51.90
N SER A 426 -2.08 19.75 52.17
CA SER A 426 -0.75 19.26 51.78
C SER A 426 -0.47 18.04 52.69
N SER A 427 0.36 17.08 52.24
CA SER A 427 1.00 15.97 52.99
C SER A 427 0.08 14.93 53.65
N SER A 428 0.41 13.66 53.83
CA SER A 428 1.49 12.73 53.45
C SER A 428 0.94 11.34 53.85
N ASP A 429 1.45 10.26 53.25
CA ASP A 429 1.99 9.12 54.03
C ASP A 429 2.40 7.97 53.11
N GLU A 430 3.61 7.49 53.41
CA GLU A 430 4.39 6.42 52.79
C GLU A 430 4.00 5.03 53.29
N SER A 431 4.34 4.01 52.50
CA SER A 431 5.06 2.79 52.95
C SER A 431 5.47 1.99 51.68
N ASP A 432 6.76 1.88 51.33
CA ASP A 432 7.80 0.91 51.78
C ASP A 432 7.42 -0.56 51.50
N TYR A 433 8.21 -1.49 50.93
CA TYR A 433 9.60 -1.70 50.48
C TYR A 433 9.50 -2.67 49.25
N ASP A 434 10.43 -2.83 48.30
CA ASP A 434 11.77 -3.42 48.49
C ASP A 434 12.68 -3.24 47.26
N LYS A 435 13.99 -3.18 47.54
CA LYS A 435 15.12 -2.97 46.63
C LYS A 435 15.57 -4.30 46.00
N ASP A 436 16.10 -4.25 44.77
CA ASP A 436 17.40 -4.87 44.47
C ASP A 436 18.00 -4.44 43.11
N ASN A 437 19.16 -3.81 43.25
CA ASN A 437 20.41 -3.94 42.47
C ASN A 437 20.48 -3.47 41.00
N ALA A 438 20.95 -2.22 40.84
CA ALA A 438 21.70 -1.77 39.69
C ALA A 438 23.18 -1.59 40.11
N ASP A 439 24.11 -2.17 39.36
CA ASP A 439 25.40 -1.57 39.01
C ASP A 439 26.34 -2.59 38.35
N ASN A 440 26.62 -2.39 37.06
CA ASN A 440 27.98 -2.49 36.51
C ASN A 440 27.95 -2.28 34.99
N TYR A 441 28.67 -1.26 34.50
CA TYR A 441 29.86 -1.44 33.66
C TYR A 441 30.26 -0.11 33.00
N SER A 442 31.35 0.49 33.48
CA SER A 442 32.21 1.33 32.66
C SER A 442 33.67 1.28 33.13
N LYS A 443 34.58 1.09 32.17
CA LYS A 443 36.04 1.30 32.17
C LYS A 443 36.92 0.19 32.78
N LYS A 444 37.63 -0.54 31.91
CA LYS A 444 39.05 -0.26 31.56
C LYS A 444 39.58 -1.24 30.52
N ALA A 445 40.32 -0.70 29.56
CA ALA A 445 41.18 -1.42 28.64
C ALA A 445 42.52 -1.77 29.31
N LYS A 446 43.10 -2.95 28.99
CA LYS A 446 44.47 -3.13 28.45
C LYS A 446 44.88 -4.62 28.38
N LEU A 447 45.11 -5.06 27.15
CA LEU A 447 46.22 -5.89 26.64
C LEU A 447 46.57 -7.24 27.31
N CYS A 448 46.35 -8.34 26.59
CA CYS A 448 47.43 -9.29 26.26
C CYS A 448 47.11 -10.06 24.97
N ASN A 449 48.18 -10.34 24.23
CA ASN A 449 48.24 -10.78 22.85
C ASN A 449 48.55 -12.28 22.83
N THR A 450 47.73 -13.12 22.18
CA THR A 450 48.18 -14.42 21.65
C THR A 450 47.38 -14.80 20.41
N ASN A 451 48.11 -14.97 19.31
CA ASN A 451 47.66 -15.45 18.01
C ASN A 451 46.98 -16.84 18.07
N LYS A 452 45.79 -16.96 17.48
CA LYS A 452 45.37 -18.15 16.72
C LYS A 452 44.45 -17.70 15.58
N LYS A 453 45.00 -17.69 14.35
CA LYS A 453 44.27 -17.46 13.11
C LYS A 453 43.38 -18.67 12.81
N THR A 454 42.06 -18.50 12.89
CA THR A 454 41.11 -19.29 12.10
C THR A 454 40.51 -18.38 11.04
N LYS A 455 40.75 -18.71 9.77
CA LYS A 455 40.16 -18.02 8.61
C LYS A 455 38.66 -18.32 8.59
N THR A 456 37.83 -17.36 8.94
CA THR A 456 36.42 -17.33 8.53
C THR A 456 36.25 -16.18 7.55
N ASN A 457 35.73 -16.49 6.36
CA ASN A 457 35.33 -15.48 5.39
C ASN A 457 34.23 -14.60 6.03
N PRO A 458 34.29 -13.26 5.88
CA PRO A 458 33.23 -12.41 6.42
C PRO A 458 31.90 -12.72 5.71
N VAL A 459 30.89 -13.04 6.50
CA VAL A 459 29.50 -13.15 6.03
C VAL A 459 29.03 -11.73 5.68
N PRO A 460 28.49 -11.48 4.47
CA PRO A 460 28.01 -10.15 4.09
C PRO A 460 26.92 -9.65 5.04
N SER A 461 27.02 -8.39 5.48
CA SER A 461 25.96 -7.73 6.24
C SER A 461 24.77 -7.49 5.33
N TRP A 462 23.54 -7.66 5.83
CA TRP A 462 22.32 -7.28 5.09
C TRP A 462 22.28 -5.80 4.68
N ARG A 463 23.13 -4.95 5.28
CA ARG A 463 23.32 -3.54 4.91
C ARG A 463 24.02 -3.35 3.56
N ASP A 464 24.63 -4.40 3.02
CA ASP A 464 25.35 -4.40 1.75
C ASP A 464 24.57 -5.06 0.61
N CYS A 465 23.32 -5.50 0.87
CA CYS A 465 22.44 -6.00 -0.18
C CYS A 465 21.99 -4.84 -1.08
N PRO A 466 22.22 -4.90 -2.41
CA PRO A 466 21.73 -3.87 -3.31
C PRO A 466 20.20 -3.83 -3.24
N THR A 467 19.67 -2.71 -2.74
CA THR A 467 18.25 -2.41 -2.92
C THR A 467 18.07 -2.16 -4.40
N ALA A 468 17.27 -3.01 -5.06
CA ALA A 468 17.04 -2.89 -6.49
C ALA A 468 16.36 -1.55 -6.77
N ILE A 469 17.15 -0.61 -7.32
CA ILE A 469 16.64 0.48 -8.15
C ILE A 469 15.73 -0.18 -9.18
N ALA A 470 14.48 0.28 -9.29
CA ALA A 470 13.57 -0.17 -10.33
C ALA A 470 14.26 0.01 -11.69
N SER A 471 14.81 -1.07 -12.23
CA SER A 471 15.55 -1.07 -13.48
C SER A 471 14.56 -0.99 -14.64
N ASN A 472 14.39 0.21 -15.19
CA ASN A 472 14.00 0.34 -16.59
C ASN A 472 15.15 -0.23 -17.44
N VAL A 473 14.82 -1.18 -18.30
CA VAL A 473 15.80 -1.89 -19.15
C VAL A 473 16.45 -0.90 -20.13
N ASN A 474 17.79 -0.83 -20.07
CA ASN A 474 18.66 -0.07 -20.96
C ASN A 474 19.14 -0.88 -22.18
N ARG A 475 19.34 -0.19 -23.30
CA ARG A 475 20.51 -0.29 -24.20
C ARG A 475 20.49 0.94 -25.13
N ALA A 476 21.58 1.64 -25.46
CA ALA A 476 22.97 1.59 -25.05
C ALA A 476 23.58 2.98 -25.35
N GLY A 477 24.55 3.41 -24.54
CA GLY A 477 25.40 4.56 -24.81
C GLY A 477 26.62 4.48 -23.90
N GLU A 478 27.77 4.15 -24.48
CA GLU A 478 29.04 4.01 -23.78
C GLU A 478 29.44 5.30 -23.07
N TYR A 479 29.73 5.23 -21.77
CA TYR A 479 30.44 6.29 -21.05
C TYR A 479 31.92 5.94 -20.99
N LYS A 480 32.74 6.70 -21.73
CA LYS A 480 34.19 6.75 -21.53
C LYS A 480 34.47 7.37 -20.16
N ARG A 481 35.32 6.72 -19.36
CA ARG A 481 35.96 7.33 -18.19
C ARG A 481 36.78 8.54 -18.64
N ILE A 482 36.40 9.72 -18.19
CA ILE A 482 37.26 10.90 -18.23
C ILE A 482 38.13 10.83 -16.97
N ASN A 483 39.42 10.56 -17.15
CA ASN A 483 40.41 10.70 -16.09
C ASN A 483 40.60 12.19 -15.80
N HIS A 484 40.18 12.63 -14.61
CA HIS A 484 40.53 13.92 -14.03
C HIS A 484 42.01 13.93 -13.63
N ASP A 485 42.90 13.98 -14.62
CA ASP A 485 44.33 14.28 -14.38
C ASP A 485 44.97 15.13 -15.50
N ASN A 486 44.24 15.46 -16.57
CA ASN A 486 44.79 16.23 -17.71
C ASN A 486 44.33 17.69 -17.80
N GLU A 487 43.50 18.17 -16.88
CA GLU A 487 42.99 19.55 -16.93
C GLU A 487 43.93 20.57 -16.28
N ASN A 488 44.81 20.12 -15.37
CA ASN A 488 45.83 20.97 -14.73
C ASN A 488 47.10 21.21 -15.58
N GLN A 489 47.25 20.53 -16.72
CA GLN A 489 48.36 20.77 -17.65
C GLN A 489 48.00 21.70 -18.83
N ARG A 490 46.70 21.86 -19.15
CA ARG A 490 46.26 22.81 -20.19
C ARG A 490 46.18 24.25 -19.70
N VAL A 491 45.84 24.48 -18.43
CA VAL A 491 45.78 25.83 -17.84
C VAL A 491 47.19 26.44 -17.63
N LYS A 492 48.24 25.61 -17.48
CA LYS A 492 49.63 26.09 -17.38
C LYS A 492 50.31 26.38 -18.73
N LYS A 493 49.75 25.93 -19.86
CA LYS A 493 50.29 26.22 -21.21
C LYS A 493 49.62 27.41 -21.91
N GLN A 494 48.46 27.87 -21.43
CA GLN A 494 47.81 29.09 -21.94
C GLN A 494 48.21 30.38 -21.20
N LYS A 495 48.83 30.27 -20.01
CA LYS A 495 49.36 31.42 -19.26
C LYS A 495 50.82 31.80 -19.57
N LYS A 496 51.43 31.16 -20.59
CA LYS A 496 52.81 31.43 -21.05
C LYS A 496 52.89 31.92 -22.49
N LYS A 497 51.77 32.35 -23.09
CA LYS A 497 51.69 32.89 -24.46
C LYS A 497 51.04 34.27 -24.54
N THR A 498 50.93 34.98 -23.42
CA THR A 498 50.46 36.36 -23.34
C THR A 498 51.44 37.32 -22.68
N ASP A 499 52.68 36.89 -22.42
CA ASP A 499 53.77 37.75 -21.95
C ASP A 499 55.08 37.41 -22.71
N ALA A 500 55.05 37.55 -24.04
CA ALA A 500 56.22 37.60 -24.91
C ALA A 500 55.90 38.45 -26.15
#